data_AF-A0A3E4WHW2-F1
#
_entry.id   AF-A0A3E4WHW2-F1
#
_cell.length_a   1.000
_cell.length_b   1.000
_cell.length_c   1.000
_cell.angle_alpha   90.00
_cell.angle_beta   90.00
_cell.angle_gamma   90.00
#
_symmetry.space_group_name_H-M   'P 1'
#
loop_
_entity.id
_entity.type
_entity.pdbx_description
1 polymer ?
#
loop_
_entity_poly.entity_id
_entity_poly.type
_entity_poly.pdbx_seq_one_letter_code
_entity_poly.pdbx_strand_id
1 'polypeptide(L)'
;MEENREPLSAIAIEKKLQLLRNKHFSEDTIALVKSDYEYGLKEEEISLYLNKSYDIEQMKILSECLHKDVPKDVIDIIKNTKYSVHQMQVSLEFYEKGVPVQTIKEVMDKGEKPITMRRLYEEVLEQLNKVKKQIPEESEYVKALISQMDEVVAKIN
;
A
#
# COMPACT_ATOMS: atom_id res chain seq x y z
N MET A 1 3.46 6.32 -16.06
CA MET A 1 4.29 5.46 -16.92
C MET A 1 3.89 4.04 -16.53
N GLU A 2 3.17 3.30 -17.37
CA GLU A 2 2.93 1.88 -17.10
C GLU A 2 4.29 1.19 -17.20
N GLU A 3 4.89 0.89 -16.05
CA GLU A 3 6.00 -0.08 -16.01
C GLU A 3 5.40 -1.39 -16.52
N ASN A 4 5.69 -1.74 -17.78
CA ASN A 4 5.36 -3.04 -18.33
C ASN A 4 6.15 -4.10 -17.56
N ARG A 5 5.60 -4.57 -16.44
CA ARG A 5 6.16 -5.65 -15.65
C ARG A 5 6.18 -6.89 -16.53
N GLU A 6 7.37 -7.40 -16.82
CA GLU A 6 7.50 -8.66 -17.55
C GLU A 6 7.34 -9.82 -16.56
N PRO A 7 6.28 -10.65 -16.70
CA PRO A 7 6.08 -11.77 -15.80
C PRO A 7 7.14 -12.85 -16.00
N LEU A 8 7.42 -13.59 -14.93
CA LEU A 8 8.26 -14.77 -15.02
C LEU A 8 7.65 -15.78 -16.00
N SER A 9 8.51 -16.55 -16.68
CA SER A 9 8.02 -17.67 -17.50
C SER A 9 7.20 -18.66 -16.66
N ALA A 10 6.17 -19.27 -17.24
CA ALA A 10 5.32 -20.24 -16.55
C ALA A 10 6.11 -21.38 -15.86
N ILE A 11 7.21 -21.82 -16.47
CA ILE A 11 8.11 -22.84 -15.90
C ILE A 11 8.80 -22.33 -14.64
N ALA A 12 9.24 -21.07 -14.64
CA ALA A 12 9.87 -20.45 -13.48
C ALA A 12 8.86 -20.26 -12.34
N ILE A 13 7.64 -19.81 -12.65
CA ILE A 13 6.55 -19.68 -11.69
C ILE A 13 6.27 -21.04 -11.05
N GLU A 14 6.04 -22.09 -11.84
CA GLU A 14 5.73 -23.43 -11.31
C GLU A 14 6.83 -23.94 -10.38
N LYS A 15 8.12 -23.77 -10.75
CA LYS A 15 9.25 -24.12 -9.87
C LYS A 15 9.18 -23.39 -8.52
N LYS A 16 8.85 -22.09 -8.51
CA LYS A 16 8.70 -21.31 -7.27
C LYS A 16 7.50 -21.82 -6.44
N LEU A 17 6.37 -22.11 -7.06
CA LEU A 17 5.18 -22.63 -6.37
C LEU A 17 5.45 -24.01 -5.75
N GLN A 18 6.20 -24.89 -6.42
CA GLN A 18 6.62 -26.19 -5.86
C GLN A 18 7.47 -26.02 -4.59
N LEU A 19 8.36 -25.01 -4.54
CA LEU A 19 9.12 -24.70 -3.32
C LEU A 19 8.20 -24.27 -2.17
N LEU A 20 7.11 -23.56 -2.46
CA LEU A 20 6.12 -23.16 -1.44
C LEU A 20 5.29 -24.36 -0.94
N ARG A 21 4.91 -25.27 -1.83
CA ARG A 21 4.28 -26.55 -1.46
C ARG A 21 5.17 -27.35 -0.53
N ASN A 22 6.46 -27.47 -0.85
CA ASN A 22 7.45 -28.15 -0.01
C ASN A 22 7.66 -27.47 1.35
N LYS A 23 7.43 -26.16 1.44
CA LYS A 23 7.46 -25.40 2.70
C LYS A 23 6.13 -25.46 3.46
N HIS A 24 5.15 -26.23 2.99
CA HIS A 24 3.82 -26.37 3.59
C HIS A 24 3.05 -25.06 3.72
N PHE A 25 3.12 -24.19 2.69
CA PHE A 25 2.16 -23.09 2.56
C PHE A 25 0.78 -23.64 2.14
N SER A 26 -0.29 -22.92 2.48
CA SER A 26 -1.65 -23.29 2.08
C SER A 26 -1.85 -23.09 0.58
N GLU A 27 -2.84 -23.77 0.01
CA GLU A 27 -3.21 -23.59 -1.40
C GLU A 27 -3.65 -22.16 -1.69
N ASP A 28 -4.32 -21.48 -0.74
CA ASP A 28 -4.70 -20.07 -0.90
C ASP A 28 -3.49 -19.15 -1.01
N THR A 29 -2.45 -19.37 -0.20
CA THR A 29 -1.20 -18.59 -0.30
C THR A 29 -0.48 -18.88 -1.61
N ILE A 30 -0.47 -20.14 -2.06
CA ILE A 30 0.14 -20.53 -3.33
C ILE A 30 -0.61 -19.89 -4.51
N ALA A 31 -1.95 -19.85 -4.46
CA ALA A 31 -2.78 -19.22 -5.47
C ALA A 31 -2.56 -17.70 -5.54
N LEU A 32 -2.45 -17.04 -4.38
CA LEU A 32 -2.10 -15.61 -4.30
C LEU A 32 -0.75 -15.33 -4.94
N VAL A 33 0.30 -16.06 -4.52
CA VAL A 33 1.66 -15.90 -5.05
C VAL A 33 1.72 -16.17 -6.55
N LYS A 34 0.95 -17.15 -7.04
CA LYS A 34 0.84 -17.43 -8.47
C LYS A 34 0.30 -16.21 -9.23
N SER A 35 -0.83 -15.66 -8.79
CA SER A 35 -1.43 -14.47 -9.40
C SER A 35 -0.45 -13.29 -9.41
N ASP A 36 0.33 -13.13 -8.35
CA ASP A 36 1.30 -12.06 -8.21
C ASP A 36 2.50 -12.22 -9.16
N TYR A 37 3.00 -13.44 -9.33
CA TYR A 37 4.03 -13.69 -10.35
C TYR A 37 3.50 -13.52 -11.77
N GLU A 38 2.24 -13.90 -12.03
CA GLU A 38 1.58 -13.71 -13.33
C GLU A 38 1.31 -12.23 -13.64
N TYR A 39 1.08 -11.41 -12.61
CA TYR A 39 1.05 -9.95 -12.71
C TYR A 39 2.43 -9.33 -12.97
N GLY A 40 3.50 -10.05 -12.62
CA GLY A 40 4.88 -9.61 -12.80
C GLY A 40 5.54 -9.05 -11.55
N LEU A 41 5.01 -9.34 -10.35
CA LEU A 41 5.72 -9.06 -9.11
C LEU A 41 7.02 -9.87 -9.03
N LYS A 42 8.08 -9.20 -8.57
CA LYS A 42 9.39 -9.79 -8.35
C LYS A 42 9.40 -10.59 -7.05
N GLU A 43 10.35 -11.51 -6.95
CA GLU A 43 10.54 -12.33 -5.74
C GLU A 43 10.79 -11.47 -4.49
N GLU A 44 11.50 -10.36 -4.64
CA GLU A 44 11.73 -9.39 -3.55
C GLU A 44 10.42 -8.78 -3.04
N GLU A 45 9.49 -8.46 -3.93
CA GLU A 45 8.19 -7.89 -3.59
C GLU A 45 7.29 -8.93 -2.90
N ILE A 46 7.23 -10.14 -3.46
CA ILE A 46 6.46 -11.24 -2.87
C ILE A 46 7.00 -11.60 -1.48
N SER A 47 8.31 -11.51 -1.26
CA SER A 47 8.92 -11.75 0.05
C SER A 47 8.46 -10.77 1.14
N LEU A 48 7.90 -9.60 0.77
CA LEU A 48 7.41 -8.61 1.73
C LEU A 48 6.18 -9.08 2.49
N TYR A 49 5.33 -9.90 1.87
CA TYR A 49 4.12 -10.43 2.51
C TYR A 49 4.18 -11.94 2.79
N LEU A 50 5.09 -12.67 2.17
CA LEU A 50 5.16 -14.12 2.29
C LEU A 50 5.81 -14.56 3.62
N ASN A 51 5.05 -14.46 4.71
CA ASN A 51 5.48 -14.82 6.06
C ASN A 51 4.42 -15.66 6.78
N LYS A 52 4.83 -16.79 7.36
CA LYS A 52 3.94 -17.73 8.08
C LYS A 52 3.27 -17.15 9.33
N SER A 53 3.75 -16.01 9.84
CA SER A 53 3.08 -15.31 10.94
C SER A 53 1.84 -14.55 10.50
N TYR A 54 1.67 -14.32 9.19
CA TYR A 54 0.50 -13.65 8.63
C TYR A 54 -0.58 -14.67 8.26
N ASP A 55 -1.83 -14.30 8.49
CA ASP A 55 -2.95 -14.99 7.88
C ASP A 55 -3.10 -14.61 6.40
N ILE A 56 -3.93 -15.36 5.68
CA ILE A 56 -4.14 -15.15 4.25
C ILE A 56 -4.78 -13.79 3.93
N GLU A 57 -5.59 -13.23 4.83
CA GLU A 57 -6.24 -11.93 4.60
C GLU A 57 -5.21 -10.79 4.71
N GLN A 58 -4.30 -10.87 5.68
CA GLN A 58 -3.17 -9.96 5.82
C GLN A 58 -2.27 -10.02 4.57
N MET A 59 -1.95 -11.23 4.08
CA MET A 59 -1.16 -11.40 2.86
C MET A 59 -1.84 -10.77 1.63
N LYS A 60 -3.16 -10.92 1.50
CA LYS A 60 -3.92 -10.31 0.39
C LYS A 60 -3.84 -8.79 0.40
N ILE A 61 -3.96 -8.15 1.57
CA ILE A 61 -3.85 -6.68 1.69
C ILE A 61 -2.45 -6.20 1.29
N LEU A 62 -1.41 -6.91 1.73
CA LEU A 62 -0.03 -6.54 1.39
C LEU A 62 0.27 -6.79 -0.10
N SER A 63 -0.26 -7.86 -0.69
CA SER A 63 -0.23 -8.09 -2.14
C SER A 63 -0.94 -6.95 -2.88
N GLU A 64 -2.13 -6.54 -2.44
CA GLU A 64 -2.86 -5.41 -3.02
C GLU A 64 -2.08 -4.10 -2.97
N CYS A 65 -1.31 -3.85 -1.90
CA CYS A 65 -0.42 -2.69 -1.82
C CYS A 65 0.62 -2.68 -2.96
N LEU A 66 1.16 -3.85 -3.33
CA LEU A 66 2.17 -3.99 -4.40
C LEU A 66 1.57 -3.84 -5.80
N HIS A 67 0.29 -4.18 -5.97
CA HIS A 67 -0.45 -3.95 -7.23
C HIS A 67 -0.84 -2.48 -7.43
N LYS A 68 -0.90 -1.71 -6.33
CA LYS A 68 -1.23 -0.28 -6.32
C LYS A 68 0.00 0.63 -6.27
N ASP A 69 1.20 0.06 -6.47
CA ASP A 69 2.48 0.77 -6.39
C ASP A 69 2.67 1.55 -5.09
N VAL A 70 2.09 1.05 -3.98
CA VAL A 70 2.26 1.65 -2.67
C VAL A 70 3.75 1.53 -2.29
N PRO A 71 4.43 2.64 -1.96
CA PRO A 71 5.84 2.59 -1.68
C PRO A 71 6.14 1.82 -0.39
N LYS A 72 7.32 1.20 -0.37
CA LYS A 72 7.72 0.23 0.64
C LYS A 72 7.66 0.75 2.08
N ASP A 73 7.96 2.03 2.28
CA ASP A 73 7.87 2.71 3.58
C ASP A 73 6.45 2.73 4.14
N VAL A 74 5.44 2.89 3.28
CA VAL A 74 4.02 2.81 3.64
C VAL A 74 3.62 1.37 3.91
N ILE A 75 4.06 0.43 3.08
CA ILE A 75 3.85 -1.01 3.30
C ILE A 75 4.44 -1.43 4.66
N ASP A 76 5.61 -0.92 5.03
CA ASP A 76 6.27 -1.21 6.31
C ASP A 76 5.46 -0.73 7.52
N ILE A 77 4.66 0.32 7.37
CA ILE A 77 3.73 0.78 8.40
C ILE A 77 2.49 -0.11 8.42
N ILE A 78 1.90 -0.43 7.26
CA ILE A 78 0.70 -1.27 7.15
C ILE A 78 0.96 -2.69 7.65
N LYS A 79 2.13 -3.27 7.35
CA LYS A 79 2.49 -4.66 7.70
C LYS A 79 2.74 -4.91 9.18
N ASN A 80 2.67 -3.88 10.03
CA ASN A 80 2.94 -4.00 11.45
C ASN A 80 2.02 -5.06 12.07
N THR A 81 2.62 -6.13 12.61
CA THR A 81 1.95 -7.33 13.11
C THR A 81 1.00 -7.08 14.29
N LYS A 82 1.02 -5.88 14.87
CA LYS A 82 0.08 -5.45 15.91
C LYS A 82 -1.30 -5.07 15.36
N TYR A 83 -1.40 -4.82 14.06
CA TYR A 83 -2.64 -4.38 13.42
C TYR A 83 -3.49 -5.58 12.98
N SER A 84 -4.80 -5.46 13.22
CA SER A 84 -5.80 -6.38 12.68
C SER A 84 -5.93 -6.23 11.16
N VAL A 85 -6.49 -7.25 10.48
CA VAL A 85 -6.82 -7.20 9.04
C VAL A 85 -7.61 -5.93 8.68
N HIS A 86 -8.63 -5.59 9.48
CA HIS A 86 -9.46 -4.41 9.26
C HIS A 86 -8.66 -3.11 9.35
N GLN A 87 -7.73 -3.04 10.30
CA GLN A 87 -6.84 -1.91 10.49
C GLN A 87 -5.87 -1.75 9.29
N MET A 88 -5.32 -2.86 8.80
CA MET A 88 -4.47 -2.85 7.60
C MET A 88 -5.26 -2.37 6.37
N GLN A 89 -6.48 -2.83 6.20
CA GLN A 89 -7.37 -2.43 5.10
C GLN A 89 -7.72 -0.94 5.16
N VAL A 90 -8.09 -0.43 6.34
CA VAL A 90 -8.37 1.00 6.55
C VAL A 90 -7.14 1.86 6.28
N SER A 91 -5.94 1.37 6.64
CA SER A 91 -4.69 2.09 6.37
C SER A 91 -4.42 2.24 4.88
N LEU A 92 -4.64 1.17 4.10
CA LEU A 92 -4.54 1.22 2.64
C LEU A 92 -5.56 2.21 2.05
N GLU A 93 -6.83 2.13 2.49
CA GLU A 93 -7.89 3.05 2.04
C GLU A 93 -7.53 4.52 2.32
N PHE A 94 -6.96 4.81 3.49
CA PHE A 94 -6.55 6.18 3.83
C PHE A 94 -5.40 6.66 2.96
N TYR A 95 -4.44 5.80 2.67
CA TYR A 95 -3.34 6.12 1.77
C TYR A 95 -3.85 6.46 0.37
N GLU A 96 -4.76 5.65 -0.19
CA GLU A 96 -5.38 5.91 -1.50
C GLU A 96 -6.14 7.24 -1.57
N LYS A 97 -6.71 7.65 -0.44
CA LYS A 97 -7.43 8.92 -0.30
C LYS A 97 -6.51 10.12 -0.04
N GLY A 98 -5.19 9.92 -0.06
CA GLY A 98 -4.18 10.97 0.10
C GLY A 98 -3.97 11.43 1.54
N VAL A 99 -4.35 10.62 2.53
CA VAL A 99 -4.08 10.92 3.94
C VAL A 99 -2.57 10.79 4.19
N PRO A 100 -1.93 11.75 4.87
CA PRO A 100 -0.51 11.66 5.20
C PRO A 100 -0.20 10.37 5.99
N VAL A 101 0.85 9.68 5.58
CA VAL A 101 1.29 8.40 6.16
C VAL A 101 1.53 8.50 7.67
N GLN A 102 2.05 9.64 8.12
CA GLN A 102 2.24 9.93 9.55
C GLN A 102 0.91 9.97 10.32
N THR A 103 -0.13 10.56 9.73
CA THR A 103 -1.47 10.57 10.30
C THR A 103 -2.07 9.16 10.36
N ILE A 104 -1.89 8.35 9.31
CA ILE A 104 -2.33 6.95 9.31
C ILE A 104 -1.68 6.20 10.47
N LYS A 105 -0.36 6.33 10.63
CA LYS A 105 0.39 5.70 11.73
C LYS A 105 -0.13 6.11 13.09
N GLU A 106 -0.33 7.41 13.32
CA GLU A 106 -0.84 7.92 14.62
C GLU A 106 -2.23 7.41 14.94
N VAL A 107 -3.12 7.39 13.95
CA VAL A 107 -4.50 6.93 14.09
C VAL A 107 -4.51 5.43 14.39
N MET A 108 -3.61 4.68 13.77
CA MET A 108 -3.44 3.24 13.96
C MET A 108 -2.81 2.87 15.31
N ASP A 109 -1.78 3.59 15.74
CA ASP A 109 -1.09 3.39 17.03
C ASP A 109 -1.99 3.71 18.23
N LYS A 110 -2.98 4.60 18.05
CA LYS A 110 -3.99 4.88 19.08
C LYS A 110 -4.93 3.70 19.34
N GLY A 111 -4.92 2.67 18.50
CA GLY A 111 -5.67 1.43 18.70
C GLY A 111 -7.19 1.64 18.78
N GLU A 112 -7.69 2.75 18.24
CA GLU A 112 -9.09 3.10 18.36
C GLU A 112 -9.98 2.23 17.46
N LYS A 113 -11.23 2.06 17.87
CA LYS A 113 -12.21 1.24 17.14
C LYS A 113 -12.37 1.77 15.71
N PRO A 114 -12.61 0.91 14.69
CA PRO A 114 -12.77 1.31 13.29
C PRO A 114 -13.74 2.47 13.04
N ILE A 115 -14.75 2.63 13.91
CA ILE A 115 -15.71 3.74 13.88
C ILE A 115 -15.04 5.09 14.18
N THR A 116 -14.16 5.17 15.19
CA THR A 116 -13.45 6.42 15.47
C THR A 116 -12.41 6.72 14.39
N MET A 117 -11.83 5.68 13.78
CA MET A 117 -10.92 5.83 12.64
C MET A 117 -11.62 6.51 11.45
N ARG A 118 -12.84 6.06 11.09
CA ARG A 118 -13.65 6.71 10.05
C ARG A 118 -13.99 8.16 10.39
N ARG A 119 -14.32 8.44 11.66
CA ARG A 119 -14.62 9.79 12.10
C ARG A 119 -13.41 10.72 12.02
N LEU A 120 -12.24 10.25 12.48
CA LEU A 120 -10.97 10.97 12.33
C LEU A 120 -10.63 11.20 10.86
N TYR A 121 -10.92 10.23 10.00
CA TYR A 121 -10.78 10.38 8.55
C TYR A 121 -11.70 11.44 7.96
N GLU A 122 -12.98 11.45 8.35
CA GLU A 122 -13.93 12.50 7.94
C GLU A 122 -13.47 13.88 8.43
N GLU A 123 -12.98 13.98 9.67
CA GLU A 123 -12.45 15.23 10.24
C GLU A 123 -11.18 15.70 9.49
N VAL A 124 -10.25 14.81 9.18
CA VAL A 124 -9.04 15.13 8.40
C VAL A 124 -9.40 15.51 6.96
N LEU A 125 -10.33 14.79 6.31
CA LEU A 125 -10.83 15.16 4.99
C LEU A 125 -11.51 16.53 5.00
N GLU A 126 -12.31 16.82 6.02
CA GLU A 126 -12.99 18.11 6.13
C GLU A 126 -11.98 19.24 6.35
N GLN A 127 -10.93 18.99 7.15
CA GLN A 127 -9.81 19.92 7.31
C GLN A 127 -9.04 20.12 6.01
N LEU A 128 -8.69 19.06 5.29
CA LEU A 128 -8.02 19.15 3.98
C LEU A 128 -8.87 19.90 2.95
N ASN A 129 -10.19 19.66 2.93
CA ASN A 129 -11.12 20.38 2.07
C ASN A 129 -11.28 21.85 2.47
N LYS A 130 -11.28 22.17 3.76
CA LYS A 130 -11.28 23.57 4.25
C LYS A 130 -9.98 24.28 3.88
N VAL A 131 -8.83 23.63 4.03
CA VAL A 131 -7.53 24.17 3.61
C VAL A 131 -7.52 24.40 2.09
N LYS A 132 -7.98 23.44 1.27
CA LYS A 132 -8.12 23.61 -0.18
C LYS A 132 -9.06 24.75 -0.58
N LYS A 133 -10.14 24.98 0.17
CA LYS A 133 -11.10 26.09 -0.09
C LYS A 133 -10.62 27.46 0.41
N GLN A 134 -9.72 27.50 1.40
CA GLN A 134 -9.18 28.73 1.99
C GLN A 134 -7.88 29.20 1.36
N ILE A 135 -7.22 28.34 0.58
CA ILE A 135 -6.11 28.75 -0.27
C ILE A 135 -6.71 29.58 -1.43
N PRO A 136 -6.42 30.89 -1.54
CA PRO A 136 -6.70 31.60 -2.76
C PRO A 136 -5.82 30.96 -3.84
N GLU A 137 -6.40 30.64 -5.00
CA GLU A 137 -5.71 30.17 -6.21
C GLU A 137 -4.52 31.07 -6.64
N GLU A 138 -4.33 32.21 -5.99
CA GLU A 138 -3.34 33.24 -6.31
C GLU A 138 -2.19 33.39 -5.30
N SER A 139 -2.08 32.56 -4.26
CA SER A 139 -0.91 32.65 -3.37
C SER A 139 0.34 32.16 -4.10
N GLU A 140 1.32 33.05 -4.28
CA GLU A 140 2.63 32.83 -4.88
C GLU A 140 3.35 31.61 -4.27
N TYR A 141 3.06 31.32 -3.00
CA TYR A 141 3.54 30.15 -2.26
C TYR A 141 3.03 28.81 -2.82
N VAL A 142 1.77 28.77 -3.27
CA VAL A 142 1.14 27.57 -3.84
C VAL A 142 1.65 27.34 -5.25
N LYS A 143 1.88 28.41 -6.02
CA LYS A 143 2.57 28.32 -7.31
C LYS A 143 4.01 27.79 -7.14
N ALA A 144 4.73 28.24 -6.11
CA ALA A 144 6.07 27.74 -5.82
C ALA A 144 6.08 26.25 -5.43
N LEU A 145 5.12 25.80 -4.62
CA LEU A 145 5.00 24.39 -4.24
C LEU A 145 4.61 23.49 -5.42
N ILE A 146 3.66 23.93 -6.27
CA ILE A 146 3.29 23.20 -7.49
C ILE A 146 4.48 23.16 -8.45
N SER A 147 5.20 24.26 -8.64
CA SER A 147 6.41 24.31 -9.47
C SER A 147 7.52 23.40 -8.94
N GLN A 148 7.67 23.26 -7.62
CA GLN A 148 8.63 22.33 -7.01
C GLN A 148 8.21 20.88 -7.20
N MET A 149 6.91 20.57 -7.12
CA MET A 149 6.39 19.24 -7.41
C MET A 149 6.56 18.88 -8.88
N ASP A 150 6.28 19.81 -9.80
CA ASP A 150 6.44 19.62 -11.24
C ASP A 150 7.93 19.47 -11.64
N GLU A 151 8.84 20.21 -11.02
CA GLU A 151 10.30 20.04 -11.23
C GLU A 151 10.80 18.67 -10.75
N VAL A 152 10.29 18.17 -9.63
CA VAL A 152 10.67 16.85 -9.11
C VAL A 152 10.15 15.76 -10.03
N VAL A 153 8.92 15.90 -10.54
CA VAL A 153 8.33 14.97 -11.51
C VAL A 153 9.06 15.01 -12.86
N ALA A 154 9.49 16.18 -13.33
CA ALA A 154 10.23 16.33 -14.58
C ALA A 154 11.66 15.76 -14.53
N LYS A 155 12.28 15.68 -13.35
CA LYS A 155 13.61 15.06 -13.15
C LYS A 155 13.58 13.53 -13.07
N ILE A 156 12.39 12.94 -13.00
CA ILE A 156 12.19 11.49 -12.93
C ILE A 156 11.92 10.88 -14.33
N ASN A 157 11.74 11.72 -15.37
CA ASN A 157 11.62 11.30 -16.77
C ASN A 157 12.91 11.48 -17.57
#